data_AF-A0A965UKD4-F1
#
_entry.id   AF-A0A965UKD4-F1
#
_cell.length_a   1.000
_cell.length_b   1.000
_cell.length_c   1.000
_cell.angle_alpha   90.00
_cell.angle_beta   90.00
_cell.angle_gamma   90.00
#
_symmetry.space_group_name_H-M   'P 1'
#
loop_
_entity.id
_entity.type
_entity.pdbx_description
1 polymer ?
#
loop_
_entity_poly.entity_id
_entity_poly.type
_entity_poly.pdbx_seq_one_letter_code
_entity_poly.pdbx_strand_id
1 'polypeptide(L)'
;MNGAFLGTSYVDIGQLEEWFAGAAAGQQAIYGTGPSGIPSHPVQQLVNEWARTGEIVKLPNVRLGPGMWRYALQRARPQSRAAADERGRKTRVSVDEAWRETEAGRIYMALVRAANLGLPCPTNAQLAEAAHLRDADAARYRVKLLGEEGLIELAHSGAGRCFRRVKIVETGRWTADEPGSAALPGLDREGRAA
;
A
#
# COMPACT_ATOMS: atom_id res chain seq x y z
N MET A 1 -6.53 -15.69 44.54
CA MET A 1 -6.52 -15.20 43.14
C MET A 1 -5.07 -14.99 42.74
N ASN A 2 -4.46 -15.96 42.06
CA ASN A 2 -3.08 -15.85 41.56
C ASN A 2 -3.11 -15.19 40.18
N GLY A 3 -2.73 -13.91 40.12
CA GLY A 3 -2.54 -13.19 38.87
C GLY A 3 -1.27 -13.68 38.19
N ALA A 4 -1.39 -14.65 37.28
CA ALA A 4 -0.31 -15.03 36.39
C ALA A 4 -0.02 -13.86 35.44
N PHE A 5 1.15 -13.24 35.57
CA PHE A 5 1.66 -12.29 34.58
C PHE A 5 1.81 -13.05 33.25
N LEU A 6 0.88 -12.83 32.32
CA LEU A 6 1.00 -13.28 30.93
C LEU A 6 2.00 -12.37 30.22
N GLY A 7 3.28 -12.52 30.57
CA GLY A 7 4.38 -11.86 29.86
C GLY A 7 4.53 -12.42 28.45
N THR A 8 5.19 -11.67 27.59
CA THR A 8 5.57 -12.20 26.27
C THR A 8 6.88 -12.95 26.38
N SER A 9 6.86 -14.18 25.90
CA SER A 9 8.05 -14.98 25.73
C SER A 9 8.65 -14.67 24.37
N TYR A 10 9.92 -14.27 24.35
CA TYR A 10 10.72 -14.17 23.14
C TYR A 10 11.70 -15.34 23.10
N VAL A 11 12.07 -15.76 21.89
CA VAL A 11 13.25 -16.60 21.71
C VAL A 11 14.49 -15.87 22.19
N ASP A 12 15.54 -16.61 22.55
CA ASP A 12 16.84 -16.02 22.82
C ASP A 12 17.37 -15.30 21.56
N ILE A 13 18.07 -14.18 21.77
CA ILE A 13 18.57 -13.37 20.65
C ILE A 13 19.62 -14.13 19.84
N GLY A 14 20.54 -14.85 20.50
CA GLY A 14 21.57 -15.64 19.83
C GLY A 14 20.95 -16.80 19.06
N GLN A 15 19.94 -17.46 19.62
CA GLN A 15 19.20 -18.50 18.91
C GLN A 15 18.51 -17.98 17.64
N LEU A 16 18.00 -16.74 17.67
CA LEU A 16 17.37 -16.13 16.52
C LEU A 16 18.39 -15.73 15.44
N GLU A 17 19.56 -15.23 15.84
CA GLU A 17 20.69 -14.92 14.94
C GLU A 17 21.26 -16.18 14.29
N GLU A 18 21.44 -17.26 15.05
CA GLU A 18 21.86 -18.57 14.53
C GLU A 18 20.86 -19.12 13.52
N TRP A 19 19.57 -19.07 13.87
CA TRP A 19 18.51 -19.43 12.93
C TRP A 19 18.62 -18.59 11.67
N PHE A 20 18.77 -17.27 11.80
CA PHE A 20 18.85 -16.37 10.67
C PHE A 20 20.03 -16.71 9.76
N ALA A 21 21.22 -16.95 10.33
CA ALA A 21 22.43 -17.31 9.59
C ALA A 21 22.28 -18.63 8.80
N GLY A 22 21.56 -19.61 9.34
CA GLY A 22 21.32 -20.91 8.69
C GLY A 22 20.04 -21.01 7.86
N ALA A 23 19.12 -20.05 7.97
CA ALA A 23 17.80 -20.15 7.36
C ALA A 23 17.84 -19.96 5.83
N ALA A 24 17.22 -20.90 5.12
CA ALA A 24 17.00 -20.78 3.69
C ALA A 24 15.93 -19.71 3.38
N ALA A 25 16.00 -19.13 2.19
CA ALA A 25 15.00 -18.22 1.66
C ALA A 25 13.58 -18.81 1.73
N GLY A 26 12.66 -18.09 2.38
CA GLY A 26 11.28 -18.54 2.60
C GLY A 26 11.06 -19.41 3.84
N GLN A 27 12.11 -19.80 4.55
CA GLN A 27 11.98 -20.52 5.83
C GLN A 27 11.39 -19.59 6.89
N GLN A 28 10.55 -20.15 7.78
CA GLN A 28 9.84 -19.40 8.82
C GLN A 28 10.37 -19.76 10.20
N ALA A 29 10.28 -18.81 11.12
CA ALA A 29 10.51 -19.02 12.54
C ALA A 29 9.51 -18.22 13.38
N ILE A 30 9.24 -18.73 14.58
CA ILE A 30 8.48 -18.04 15.61
C ILE A 30 9.51 -17.38 16.52
N TYR A 31 9.42 -16.06 16.70
CA TYR A 31 10.36 -15.32 17.54
C TYR A 31 9.74 -14.87 18.87
N GLY A 32 8.42 -15.01 19.02
CA GLY A 32 7.77 -14.80 20.30
C GLY A 32 6.31 -15.18 20.36
N THR A 33 5.79 -15.26 21.58
CA THR A 33 4.38 -15.50 21.91
C THR A 33 3.96 -14.66 23.10
N GLY A 34 2.78 -14.05 23.05
CA GLY A 34 2.27 -13.26 24.17
C GLY A 34 1.14 -12.31 23.80
N PRO A 35 0.69 -11.46 24.76
CA PRO A 35 -0.37 -10.49 24.52
C PRO A 35 0.00 -9.43 23.49
N SER A 36 -1.00 -8.95 22.73
CA SER A 36 -0.77 -7.96 21.68
C SER A 36 -0.22 -6.67 22.27
N GLY A 37 0.95 -6.26 21.79
CA GLY A 37 1.59 -5.00 22.17
C GLY A 37 2.57 -5.23 23.31
N ILE A 38 3.85 -5.36 22.98
CA ILE A 38 4.93 -5.46 23.96
C ILE A 38 6.04 -4.47 23.59
N PRO A 39 6.60 -3.75 24.58
CA PRO A 39 7.58 -2.70 24.42
C PRO A 39 8.93 -3.20 23.90
N SER A 40 9.74 -2.23 23.44
CA SER A 40 11.15 -2.23 23.01
C SER A 40 12.06 -3.37 23.51
N HIS A 41 11.77 -4.63 23.16
CA HIS A 41 12.61 -5.78 23.48
C HIS A 41 13.73 -5.94 22.44
N PRO A 42 14.97 -6.32 22.82
CA PRO A 42 16.09 -6.47 21.87
C PRO A 42 15.76 -7.37 20.67
N VAL A 43 15.08 -8.50 20.89
CA VAL A 43 14.63 -9.39 19.81
C VAL A 43 13.66 -8.68 18.86
N GLN A 44 12.75 -7.85 19.39
CA GLN A 44 11.83 -7.08 18.55
C GLN A 44 12.56 -6.00 17.76
N GLN A 45 13.58 -5.36 18.35
CA GLN A 45 14.43 -4.38 17.67
C GLN A 45 15.21 -5.05 16.52
N LEU A 46 15.84 -6.20 16.78
CA LEU A 46 16.57 -6.97 15.77
C LEU A 46 15.66 -7.41 14.61
N VAL A 47 14.47 -7.94 14.91
CA VAL A 47 13.48 -8.31 13.89
C VAL A 47 12.98 -7.09 13.11
N ASN A 48 12.84 -5.92 13.76
CA ASN A 48 12.50 -4.68 13.07
C ASN A 48 13.62 -4.24 12.12
N GLU A 49 14.87 -4.37 12.55
CA GLU A 49 16.04 -4.03 11.74
C GLU A 49 16.12 -4.91 10.50
N TRP A 50 16.05 -6.24 10.64
CA TRP A 50 16.04 -7.16 9.49
C TRP A 50 14.84 -6.95 8.57
N ALA A 51 13.67 -6.61 9.12
CA ALA A 51 12.50 -6.28 8.30
C ALA A 51 12.75 -4.99 7.49
N ARG A 52 13.41 -4.00 8.10
CA ARG A 52 13.75 -2.72 7.47
C ARG A 52 14.80 -2.89 6.37
N THR A 53 15.79 -3.75 6.55
CA THR A 53 16.80 -4.05 5.51
C THR A 53 16.26 -5.00 4.44
N GLY A 54 15.07 -5.57 4.63
CA GLY A 54 14.42 -6.48 3.68
C GLY A 54 14.96 -7.91 3.75
N GLU A 55 15.70 -8.25 4.79
CA GLU A 55 16.29 -9.57 5.01
C GLU A 55 15.28 -10.60 5.52
N ILE A 56 14.21 -10.13 6.18
CA ILE A 56 13.06 -10.92 6.61
C ILE A 56 11.74 -10.22 6.27
N VAL A 57 10.66 -11.01 6.25
CA VAL A 57 9.28 -10.54 6.19
C VAL A 57 8.59 -10.94 7.49
N LYS A 58 7.90 -9.99 8.14
CA LYS A 58 7.04 -10.31 9.28
C LYS A 58 5.74 -10.93 8.79
N LEU A 59 5.38 -12.08 9.35
CA LEU A 59 4.14 -12.76 9.01
C LEU A 59 2.98 -12.22 9.84
N PRO A 60 1.72 -12.36 9.37
CA PRO A 60 0.55 -12.01 10.17
C PRO A 60 0.57 -12.72 11.53
N ASN A 61 0.25 -11.97 12.59
CA ASN A 61 0.19 -12.53 13.94
C ASN A 61 -0.94 -13.56 14.00
N VAL A 62 -0.62 -14.76 14.48
CA VAL A 62 -1.62 -15.84 14.61
C VAL A 62 -2.14 -15.85 16.03
N ARG A 63 -3.46 -15.78 16.21
CA ARG A 63 -4.09 -15.85 17.52
C ARG A 63 -4.04 -17.30 18.04
N LEU A 64 -3.45 -17.51 19.21
CA LEU A 64 -3.36 -18.81 19.88
C LEU A 64 -4.46 -19.02 20.93
N GLY A 65 -5.07 -17.93 21.41
CA GLY A 65 -6.12 -17.98 22.41
C GLY A 65 -6.65 -16.59 22.77
N PRO A 66 -7.47 -16.46 23.83
CA PRO A 66 -7.91 -15.17 24.34
C PRO A 66 -6.69 -14.29 24.70
N GLY A 67 -6.50 -13.20 23.94
CA GLY A 67 -5.42 -12.25 24.21
C GLY A 67 -4.00 -12.78 24.01
N MET A 68 -3.78 -13.92 23.34
CA MET A 68 -2.45 -14.49 23.09
C MET A 68 -2.17 -14.62 21.60
N TRP A 69 -1.03 -14.10 21.17
CA TRP A 69 -0.59 -14.05 19.78
C TRP A 69 0.73 -14.76 19.61
N ARG A 70 0.94 -15.28 18.41
CA ARG A 70 2.20 -15.83 17.92
C ARG A 70 2.79 -14.88 16.90
N TYR A 71 4.03 -14.49 17.12
CA TYR A 71 4.80 -13.62 16.24
C TYR A 71 5.77 -14.46 15.44
N ALA A 72 5.60 -14.44 14.12
CA ALA A 72 6.42 -15.21 13.20
C ALA A 72 7.05 -14.32 12.15
N LEU A 73 8.19 -14.76 11.66
CA LEU A 73 8.94 -14.13 10.58
C LEU A 73 9.34 -15.16 9.54
N GLN A 74 9.71 -14.68 8.37
CA GLN A 74 10.14 -15.49 7.25
C GLN A 74 11.42 -14.90 6.66
N ARG A 75 12.44 -15.72 6.39
CA ARG A 75 13.63 -15.26 5.66
C ARG A 75 13.21 -14.77 4.29
N ALA A 76 13.54 -13.53 3.95
CA ALA A 76 13.23 -13.01 2.63
C ALA A 76 13.96 -13.87 1.58
N ARG A 77 13.28 -14.13 0.46
CA ARG A 77 14.01 -14.56 -0.73
C ARG A 77 15.00 -13.46 -1.08
N PRO A 78 16.20 -13.75 -1.63
CA PRO A 78 17.05 -12.73 -2.23
C PRO A 78 16.26 -12.10 -3.38
N GLN A 79 15.45 -11.10 -3.05
CA GLN A 79 14.91 -10.17 -4.00
C GLN A 79 16.11 -9.33 -4.32
N SER A 80 16.64 -9.48 -5.54
CA SER A 80 17.61 -8.52 -6.04
C SER A 80 17.05 -7.13 -5.73
N ARG A 81 17.86 -6.22 -5.18
CA ARG A 81 17.46 -4.82 -4.96
C ARG A 81 16.73 -4.25 -6.19
N ALA A 82 17.17 -4.67 -7.38
CA ALA A 82 16.51 -4.44 -8.65
C ALA A 82 15.00 -4.78 -8.66
N ALA A 83 14.54 -5.92 -8.12
CA ALA A 83 13.13 -6.30 -8.13
C ALA A 83 12.26 -5.52 -7.12
N ALA A 84 12.84 -5.08 -5.99
CA ALA A 84 12.17 -4.21 -5.02
C ALA A 84 12.11 -2.76 -5.53
N ASP A 85 13.22 -2.27 -6.08
CA ASP A 85 13.31 -0.98 -6.76
C ASP A 85 12.37 -0.94 -7.97
N GLU A 86 12.24 -2.03 -8.72
CA GLU A 86 11.36 -2.08 -9.89
C GLU A 86 9.87 -2.09 -9.50
N ARG A 87 9.49 -2.69 -8.36
CA ARG A 87 8.12 -2.54 -7.83
C ARG A 87 7.87 -1.13 -7.29
N GLY A 88 8.84 -0.54 -6.59
CA GLY A 88 8.75 0.85 -6.11
C GLY A 88 8.67 1.85 -7.26
N ARG A 89 9.48 1.65 -8.31
CA ARG A 89 9.54 2.46 -9.53
C ARG A 89 8.26 2.35 -10.35
N LYS A 90 7.67 1.15 -10.47
CA LYS A 90 6.36 0.93 -11.14
C LYS A 90 5.16 1.50 -10.37
N THR A 91 5.36 2.14 -9.22
CA THR A 91 4.26 2.74 -8.41
C THR A 91 4.35 4.27 -8.37
N ARG A 92 5.52 4.84 -8.71
CA ARG A 92 5.75 6.29 -8.66
C ARG A 92 5.69 6.87 -10.07
N VAL A 93 4.95 7.95 -10.21
CA VAL A 93 4.96 8.80 -11.42
C VAL A 93 5.94 9.94 -11.23
N SER A 94 6.69 10.28 -12.27
CA SER A 94 7.70 11.33 -12.26
C SER A 94 7.10 12.62 -12.81
N VAL A 95 6.30 13.30 -11.99
CA VAL A 95 5.77 14.64 -12.29
C VAL A 95 6.33 15.67 -11.32
N ASP A 96 6.64 16.86 -11.84
CA ASP A 96 7.14 18.01 -11.10
C ASP A 96 6.14 18.50 -10.04
N GLU A 97 6.64 19.02 -8.92
CA GLU A 97 5.79 19.42 -7.79
C GLU A 97 4.86 20.60 -8.15
N ALA A 98 5.35 21.58 -8.91
CA ALA A 98 4.52 22.69 -9.35
C ALA A 98 3.41 22.22 -10.30
N TRP A 99 3.69 21.20 -11.13
CA TRP A 99 2.67 20.60 -11.99
C TRP A 99 1.62 19.83 -11.20
N ARG A 100 1.99 19.10 -10.14
CA ARG A 100 1.06 18.37 -9.26
C ARG A 100 0.01 19.27 -8.63
N GLU A 101 0.38 20.51 -8.32
CA GLU A 101 -0.52 21.49 -7.71
C GLU A 101 -1.56 22.07 -8.68
N THR A 102 -1.37 21.91 -9.99
CA THR A 102 -2.36 22.32 -11.01
C THR A 102 -3.61 21.44 -10.96
N GLU A 103 -4.73 21.95 -11.47
CA GLU A 103 -5.99 21.19 -11.59
C GLU A 103 -5.80 19.85 -12.33
N ALA A 104 -5.03 19.86 -13.43
CA ALA A 104 -4.72 18.68 -14.21
C ALA A 104 -3.83 17.70 -13.43
N GLY A 105 -2.84 18.23 -12.70
CA GLY A 105 -1.96 17.43 -11.84
C GLY A 105 -2.71 16.75 -10.71
N ARG A 106 -3.64 17.45 -10.05
CA ARG A 106 -4.49 16.89 -8.99
C ARG A 106 -5.38 15.76 -9.51
N ILE A 107 -6.00 15.93 -10.69
CA ILE A 107 -6.77 14.87 -11.35
C ILE A 107 -5.87 13.68 -11.67
N TYR A 108 -4.70 13.91 -12.26
CA TYR A 108 -3.76 12.83 -12.60
C TYR A 108 -3.32 12.06 -11.35
N MET A 109 -2.97 12.75 -10.27
CA MET A 109 -2.56 12.11 -9.02
C MET A 109 -3.71 11.32 -8.36
N ALA A 110 -4.95 11.79 -8.45
CA ALA A 110 -6.11 11.02 -7.99
C ALA A 110 -6.29 9.71 -8.79
N LEU A 111 -6.10 9.76 -10.11
CA LEU A 111 -6.15 8.57 -10.98
C LEU A 111 -4.99 7.61 -10.70
N VAL A 112 -3.78 8.14 -10.52
CA VAL A 112 -2.59 7.35 -10.15
C VAL A 112 -2.81 6.64 -8.82
N ARG A 113 -3.38 7.33 -7.83
CA ARG A 113 -3.70 6.74 -6.53
C ARG A 113 -4.72 5.61 -6.67
N ALA A 114 -5.79 5.83 -7.44
CA ALA A 114 -6.79 4.79 -7.70
C ALA A 114 -6.17 3.56 -8.38
N ALA A 115 -5.36 3.75 -9.43
CA ALA A 115 -4.69 2.66 -10.14
C ALA A 115 -3.64 1.94 -9.25
N ASN A 116 -2.93 2.67 -8.39
CA ASN A 116 -1.96 2.09 -7.46
C ASN A 116 -2.61 1.21 -6.40
N LEU A 117 -3.80 1.61 -5.92
CA LEU A 117 -4.57 0.90 -4.91
C LEU A 117 -5.53 -0.15 -5.51
N GLY A 118 -5.60 -0.27 -6.83
CA GLY A 118 -6.54 -1.17 -7.49
C GLY A 118 -8.01 -0.77 -7.25
N LEU A 119 -8.29 0.51 -7.06
CA LEU A 119 -9.63 1.04 -6.83
C LEU A 119 -10.35 1.32 -8.16
N PRO A 120 -11.69 1.37 -8.16
CA PRO A 120 -12.48 1.89 -9.27
C PRO A 120 -12.00 3.25 -9.77
N CYS A 121 -12.20 3.53 -11.06
CA CYS A 121 -11.98 4.87 -11.59
C CYS A 121 -12.92 5.86 -10.86
N PRO A 122 -12.39 6.94 -10.25
CA PRO A 122 -13.23 7.97 -9.66
C PRO A 122 -14.16 8.59 -10.71
N THR A 123 -15.36 8.97 -10.27
CA THR A 123 -16.33 9.68 -11.12
C THR A 123 -15.84 11.09 -11.42
N ASN A 124 -16.35 11.71 -12.49
CA ASN A 124 -15.97 13.09 -12.83
C ASN A 124 -16.32 14.09 -11.71
N ALA A 125 -17.38 13.84 -10.94
CA ALA A 125 -17.73 14.67 -9.78
C ALA A 125 -16.67 14.55 -8.67
N GLN A 126 -16.20 13.35 -8.36
CA GLN A 126 -15.12 13.12 -7.39
C GLN A 126 -13.79 13.71 -7.86
N LEU A 127 -13.49 13.64 -9.15
CA LEU A 127 -12.30 14.27 -9.73
C LEU A 127 -12.39 15.80 -9.68
N ALA A 128 -13.57 16.37 -9.91
CA ALA A 128 -13.79 17.81 -9.79
C ALA A 128 -13.56 18.28 -8.36
N GLU A 129 -14.13 17.57 -7.38
CA GLU A 129 -13.93 17.84 -5.96
C GLU A 129 -12.45 17.78 -5.56
N ALA A 130 -11.74 16.72 -5.96
CA ALA A 130 -10.33 16.53 -5.66
C ALA A 130 -9.42 17.61 -6.28
N ALA A 131 -9.83 18.19 -7.41
CA ALA A 131 -9.09 19.23 -8.11
C ALA A 131 -9.61 20.64 -7.85
N HIS A 132 -10.59 20.81 -6.95
CA HIS A 132 -11.30 22.07 -6.69
C HIS A 132 -11.88 22.74 -7.95
N LEU A 133 -12.35 21.94 -8.89
CA LEU A 133 -13.04 22.41 -10.07
C LEU A 133 -14.51 22.71 -9.73
N ARG A 134 -15.09 23.61 -10.52
CA ARG A 134 -16.48 24.04 -10.38
C ARG A 134 -17.48 22.89 -10.59
N ASP A 135 -17.21 22.01 -11.55
CA ASP A 135 -18.16 21.00 -11.98
C ASP A 135 -17.48 19.76 -12.61
N ALA A 136 -18.28 18.73 -12.81
CA ALA A 136 -17.87 17.46 -13.39
C ALA A 136 -17.49 17.57 -14.89
N ASP A 137 -17.99 18.58 -15.61
CA ASP A 137 -17.67 18.77 -17.03
C ASP A 137 -16.27 19.33 -17.22
N ALA A 138 -15.84 20.25 -16.35
CA ALA A 138 -14.46 20.71 -16.27
C ALA A 138 -13.51 19.54 -16.01
N ALA A 139 -13.84 18.65 -15.06
CA ALA A 139 -13.03 17.45 -14.80
C ALA A 139 -13.00 16.50 -16.00
N ARG A 140 -14.13 16.30 -16.69
CA ARG A 140 -14.20 15.48 -17.91
C ARG A 140 -13.30 16.04 -19.01
N TYR A 141 -13.30 17.36 -19.19
CA TYR A 141 -12.44 18.03 -20.17
C TYR A 141 -10.95 17.85 -19.83
N ARG A 142 -10.56 18.06 -18.57
CA ARG A 142 -9.18 17.83 -18.12
C ARG A 142 -8.73 16.38 -18.28
N VAL A 143 -9.60 15.43 -17.96
CA VAL A 143 -9.33 13.99 -18.21
C VAL A 143 -9.07 13.73 -19.69
N LYS A 144 -9.87 14.33 -20.57
CA LYS A 144 -9.68 14.20 -22.01
C LYS A 144 -8.30 14.73 -22.43
N LEU A 145 -7.92 15.92 -21.94
CA LEU A 145 -6.60 16.50 -22.21
C LEU A 145 -5.45 15.60 -21.73
N LEU A 146 -5.54 15.02 -20.52
CA LEU A 146 -4.54 14.06 -20.03
C LEU A 146 -4.40 12.83 -20.95
N GLY A 147 -5.49 12.42 -21.61
CA GLY A 147 -5.46 11.36 -22.62
C GLY A 147 -4.80 11.80 -23.92
N GLU A 148 -5.08 13.02 -24.39
CA GLU A 148 -4.45 13.62 -25.58
C GLU A 148 -2.95 13.86 -25.37
N GLU A 149 -2.54 14.20 -24.14
CA GLU A 149 -1.14 14.35 -23.72
C GLU A 149 -0.42 13.00 -23.53
N GLY A 150 -1.14 11.87 -23.65
CA GLY A 150 -0.56 10.53 -23.53
C GLY A 150 -0.16 10.15 -22.11
N LEU A 151 -0.66 10.85 -21.09
CA LEU A 151 -0.41 10.52 -19.68
C LEU A 151 -1.30 9.37 -19.20
N ILE A 152 -2.50 9.26 -19.79
CA ILE A 152 -3.46 8.20 -19.47
C ILE A 152 -4.04 7.56 -20.74
N GLU A 153 -4.41 6.29 -20.66
CA GLU A 153 -5.26 5.63 -21.66
C GLU A 153 -6.65 5.37 -21.06
N LEU A 154 -7.69 5.76 -21.79
CA LEU A 154 -9.08 5.50 -21.39
C LEU A 154 -9.57 4.23 -22.09
N ALA A 155 -10.08 3.27 -21.32
CA ALA A 155 -10.81 2.13 -21.83
C ALA A 155 -12.22 2.10 -21.25
N HIS A 156 -13.18 1.61 -22.05
CA HIS A 156 -14.52 1.30 -21.56
C HIS A 156 -14.60 -0.22 -21.42
N SER A 157 -14.88 -0.72 -20.22
CA SER A 157 -15.10 -2.14 -19.97
C SER A 157 -16.59 -2.42 -19.79
N GLY A 158 -17.11 -3.44 -20.48
CA GLY A 158 -18.41 -4.06 -20.19
C GLY A 158 -19.41 -4.06 -21.35
N ALA A 159 -19.91 -5.25 -21.70
CA ALA A 159 -21.11 -5.42 -22.49
C ALA A 159 -22.34 -5.05 -21.62
N GLY A 160 -22.88 -3.84 -21.80
CA GLY A 160 -24.15 -3.41 -21.21
C GLY A 160 -24.07 -2.41 -20.05
N ARG A 161 -22.92 -2.25 -19.39
CA ARG A 161 -22.64 -1.13 -18.45
C ARG A 161 -21.22 -0.63 -18.73
N CYS A 162 -21.09 0.52 -19.37
CA CYS A 162 -19.78 1.09 -19.73
C CYS A 162 -19.07 1.61 -18.48
N PHE A 163 -18.23 0.78 -17.86
CA PHE A 163 -17.35 1.24 -16.79
C PHE A 163 -16.12 1.90 -17.40
N ARG A 164 -15.74 3.06 -16.87
CA ARG A 164 -14.52 3.74 -17.29
C ARG A 164 -13.34 3.13 -16.55
N ARG A 165 -12.37 2.62 -17.30
CA ARG A 165 -11.05 2.24 -16.81
C ARG A 165 -10.01 3.23 -17.30
N VAL A 166 -9.05 3.52 -16.45
CA VAL A 166 -7.92 4.39 -16.79
C VAL A 166 -6.63 3.64 -16.56
N LYS A 167 -5.76 3.64 -17.56
CA LYS A 167 -4.37 3.21 -17.42
C LYS A 167 -3.50 4.43 -17.23
N ILE A 168 -2.59 4.37 -16.27
CA ILE A 168 -1.51 5.35 -16.16
C ILE A 168 -0.38 4.91 -17.10
N VAL A 169 -0.09 5.67 -18.15
CA VAL A 169 0.84 5.25 -19.21
C VAL A 169 2.23 4.97 -18.65
N GLU A 170 2.73 5.85 -17.78
CA GLU A 170 4.05 5.74 -17.18
C GLU A 170 4.24 4.46 -16.35
N THR A 171 3.22 4.04 -15.60
CA THR A 171 3.31 2.86 -14.71
C THR A 171 2.71 1.59 -15.31
N GLY A 172 1.92 1.71 -16.38
CA GLY A 172 1.16 0.63 -16.99
C GLY A 172 -0.01 0.10 -16.14
N ARG A 173 -0.31 0.71 -14.99
CA ARG A 173 -1.34 0.25 -14.06
C ARG A 173 -2.73 0.71 -14.46
N TRP A 174 -3.71 -0.14 -14.19
CA TRP A 174 -5.13 0.10 -14.45
C TRP A 174 -5.91 0.35 -13.16
N THR A 175 -6.93 1.21 -13.24
CA THR A 175 -8.04 1.22 -12.27
C THR A 175 -8.89 -0.04 -12.42
N ALA A 176 -9.59 -0.44 -11.35
CA ALA A 176 -10.50 -1.60 -11.35
C ALA A 176 -11.83 -1.34 -12.08
N ASP A 177 -12.55 -2.44 -12.35
CA ASP A 177 -13.74 -2.48 -13.23
C ASP A 177 -15.07 -2.25 -12.46
N GLU A 178 -15.03 -2.16 -11.14
CA GLU A 178 -16.25 -2.03 -10.31
C GLU A 178 -16.82 -0.61 -10.27
N PRO A 179 -18.14 -0.44 -10.05
CA PRO A 179 -18.74 0.88 -9.92
C PRO A 179 -18.15 1.63 -8.73
N GLY A 180 -17.59 2.80 -8.99
CA GLY A 180 -17.05 3.71 -7.97
C GLY A 180 -18.11 4.14 -6.96
N SER A 181 -18.29 3.34 -5.91
CA SER A 181 -18.96 3.70 -4.66
C SER A 181 -17.96 3.79 -3.49
N ALA A 182 -16.68 3.52 -3.72
CA ALA A 182 -15.65 3.77 -2.74
C ALA A 182 -15.36 5.28 -2.73
N ALA A 183 -15.82 5.97 -1.68
CA ALA A 183 -15.35 7.32 -1.37
C ALA A 183 -13.81 7.30 -1.36
N LEU A 184 -13.17 8.30 -1.98
CA LEU A 184 -11.72 8.43 -1.98
C LEU A 184 -11.24 8.42 -0.52
N PRO A 185 -10.48 7.40 -0.06
CA PRO A 185 -10.05 7.36 1.33
C PRO A 185 -9.03 8.47 1.58
N GLY A 186 -9.37 9.44 2.42
CA GLY A 186 -8.48 10.55 2.80
C GLY A 186 -8.89 11.94 2.29
N LEU A 187 -10.10 12.12 1.78
CA LEU A 187 -10.79 13.41 1.83
C LEU A 187 -11.83 13.31 2.93
N ASP A 188 -11.53 13.86 4.10
CA ASP A 188 -12.57 14.21 5.06
C ASP A 188 -13.49 15.26 4.40
N ARG A 189 -14.76 15.33 4.81
CA ARG A 189 -15.71 16.34 4.31
C ARG A 189 -15.27 17.79 4.61
N GLU A 190 -14.12 17.98 5.25
CA GLU A 190 -13.64 19.25 5.80
C GLU A 190 -12.25 19.69 5.30
N GLY A 191 -11.62 18.95 4.37
CA GLY A 191 -10.42 19.41 3.68
C GLY A 191 -9.20 19.65 4.58
N ARG A 192 -8.93 18.78 5.55
CA ARG A 192 -7.70 18.83 6.35
C ARG A 192 -6.81 17.61 6.13
N ALA A 193 -5.54 17.87 5.85
CA ALA A 193 -4.49 16.85 5.75
C ALA A 193 -4.32 16.12 7.09
N ALA A 194 -4.33 14.78 7.03
CA ALA A 194 -3.92 13.89 8.12
C ALA A 194 -2.42 13.59 8.03
#